data_AF-A0A964BXD7-F1
#
_entry.id   AF-A0A964BXD7-F1
#
_cell.length_a   1.000
_cell.length_b   1.000
_cell.length_c   1.000
_cell.angle_alpha   90.00
_cell.angle_beta   90.00
_cell.angle_gamma   90.00
#
_symmetry.space_group_name_H-M   'P 1'
#
loop_
_entity.id
_entity.type
_entity.pdbx_description
1 polymer ?
#
loop_
_entity_poly.entity_id
_entity_poly.type
_entity_poly.pdbx_seq_one_letter_code
_entity_poly.pdbx_strand_id
1 'polypeptide(L)'
;MPLTASSDLIYGSLKLVYRDGQYIDYIATSGCQQWQQPGDEWARGKGPIPAGFDYRIPTTPYWLPTRGIEGFFFHITPDPVSSLGDTRSELGIHFDANAPGSAGCIVLKNFSGWQRFCDRMEAIAKSGIKSIPLSVNYH
;
A
#
# COMPACT_ATOMS: atom_id res chain seq x y z
N MET A 1 10.28 1.52 -5.99
CA MET A 1 10.19 2.97 -6.25
C MET A 1 11.43 3.61 -5.65
N PRO A 2 12.11 4.56 -6.31
CA PRO A 2 13.20 5.26 -5.65
C PRO A 2 12.66 6.12 -4.52
N LEU A 3 13.25 5.96 -3.34
CA LEU A 3 13.11 6.96 -2.30
C LEU A 3 14.13 8.05 -2.58
N THR A 4 13.66 9.27 -2.78
CA THR A 4 14.50 10.42 -3.06
C THR A 4 13.84 11.69 -2.53
N ALA A 5 14.66 12.65 -2.14
CA ALA A 5 14.16 13.99 -1.86
C ALA A 5 13.53 14.54 -3.15
N SER A 6 12.27 14.93 -3.06
CA SER A 6 11.49 15.45 -4.18
C SER A 6 10.43 16.42 -3.64
N SER A 7 10.26 17.53 -4.35
CA SER A 7 9.11 18.41 -4.12
C SER A 7 7.83 17.83 -4.68
N ASP A 8 7.86 16.83 -5.57
CA ASP A 8 6.69 16.18 -6.17
C ASP A 8 6.42 14.81 -5.54
N LEU A 9 5.16 14.38 -5.57
CA LEU A 9 4.77 13.04 -5.12
C LEU A 9 5.34 11.98 -6.07
N ILE A 10 6.12 11.06 -5.50
CA ILE A 10 6.75 9.97 -6.22
C ILE A 10 5.75 8.83 -6.34
N TYR A 11 5.61 8.31 -7.56
CA TYR A 11 4.80 7.13 -7.84
C TYR A 11 5.70 5.94 -8.19
N GLY A 12 5.25 4.77 -7.80
CA GLY A 12 5.79 3.48 -8.20
C GLY A 12 4.68 2.56 -8.72
N SER A 13 4.93 1.26 -8.58
CA SER A 13 4.05 0.19 -9.03
C SER A 13 3.66 -0.72 -7.86
N LEU A 14 2.37 -1.02 -7.70
CA LEU A 14 1.91 -2.21 -7.01
C LEU A 14 1.69 -3.30 -8.07
N LYS A 15 2.31 -4.47 -7.90
CA LYS A 15 2.17 -5.59 -8.84
C LYS A 15 1.47 -6.77 -8.17
N LEU A 16 0.37 -7.23 -8.75
CA LEU A 16 -0.24 -8.51 -8.38
C LEU A 16 0.33 -9.59 -9.30
N VAL A 17 1.18 -10.46 -8.76
CA VAL A 17 1.90 -11.50 -9.49
C VAL A 17 1.22 -12.86 -9.30
N TYR A 18 0.95 -13.55 -10.41
CA TYR A 18 0.37 -14.89 -10.45
C TYR A 18 1.46 -15.97 -10.48
N ARG A 19 1.07 -17.22 -10.21
CA ARG A 19 2.01 -18.36 -10.14
C ARG A 19 2.72 -18.66 -11.46
N ASP A 20 2.10 -18.31 -12.58
CA ASP A 20 2.66 -18.46 -13.93
C ASP A 20 3.60 -17.31 -14.33
N GLY A 21 3.87 -16.37 -13.40
CA GLY A 21 4.72 -15.21 -13.63
C GLY A 21 4.01 -14.03 -14.31
N GLN A 22 2.75 -14.19 -14.74
CA GLN A 22 1.96 -13.07 -15.22
C GLN A 22 1.70 -12.09 -14.08
N TYR A 23 1.57 -10.80 -14.39
CA TYR A 23 1.24 -9.80 -13.39
C TYR A 23 0.32 -8.70 -13.92
N ILE A 24 -0.40 -8.08 -12.99
CA ILE A 24 -1.12 -6.84 -13.22
C ILE A 24 -0.38 -5.73 -12.49
N ASP A 25 -0.13 -4.63 -13.19
CA ASP A 25 0.54 -3.45 -12.66
C ASP A 25 -0.48 -2.34 -12.35
N TYR A 26 -0.33 -1.71 -11.18
CA TYR A 26 -1.13 -0.61 -10.71
C TYR A 26 -0.21 0.56 -10.34
N ILE A 27 -0.52 1.75 -10.85
CA ILE A 27 0.17 2.98 -10.43
C ILE A 27 -0.20 3.24 -8.97
N ALA A 28 0.81 3.23 -8.11
CA ALA A 28 0.62 3.37 -6.67
C ALA A 28 1.68 4.28 -6.05
N THR A 29 1.40 4.76 -4.86
CA THR A 29 2.34 5.55 -4.05
C THR A 29 2.23 5.15 -2.59
N SER A 30 3.21 5.56 -1.79
CA SER A 30 3.17 5.47 -0.34
C SER A 30 3.98 6.62 0.24
N GLY A 31 3.48 7.25 1.30
CA GLY A 31 4.05 8.47 1.84
C GLY A 31 3.45 9.73 1.19
N CYS A 32 3.66 10.86 1.84
CA CYS A 32 3.28 12.18 1.36
C CYS A 32 4.42 12.81 0.55
N GLN A 33 4.08 13.77 -0.31
CA GLN A 33 5.05 14.65 -0.98
C GLN A 33 6.07 15.20 0.04
N GLN A 34 7.35 15.24 -0.32
CA GLN A 34 8.50 15.60 0.55
C GLN A 34 8.85 14.61 1.67
N TRP A 35 8.10 13.51 1.84
CA TRP A 35 8.34 12.50 2.86
C TRP A 35 8.54 11.11 2.25
N GLN A 36 9.20 11.06 1.09
CA GLN A 36 9.49 9.85 0.33
C GLN A 36 11.00 9.70 0.07
N GLN A 37 11.84 10.13 1.01
CA GLN A 37 13.28 9.96 0.95
C GLN A 37 13.75 8.82 1.87
N PRO A 38 14.98 8.30 1.69
CA PRO A 38 15.50 7.25 2.57
C PRO A 38 15.51 7.71 4.03
N GLY A 39 14.94 6.91 4.92
CA GLY A 39 14.74 7.22 6.34
C GLY A 39 13.35 7.74 6.69
N ASP A 40 12.60 8.29 5.72
CA ASP A 40 11.24 8.79 5.97
C ASP A 40 10.25 7.67 6.26
N GLU A 41 10.56 6.39 5.98
CA GLU A 41 9.72 5.23 6.29
C GLU A 41 9.31 5.17 7.78
N TRP A 42 10.03 5.87 8.66
CA TRP A 42 9.73 5.93 10.09
C TRP A 42 9.06 7.25 10.51
N ALA A 43 8.93 8.22 9.61
CA ALA A 43 8.23 9.48 9.85
C ALA A 43 6.70 9.26 9.98
N ARG A 44 6.23 9.15 11.23
CA ARG A 44 4.81 8.91 11.53
C ARG A 44 3.91 9.98 10.91
N GLY A 45 2.80 9.52 10.32
CA GLY A 45 1.80 10.39 9.71
C GLY A 45 2.14 10.90 8.30
N LYS A 46 3.32 10.59 7.75
CA LYS A 46 3.78 11.17 6.48
C LYS A 46 4.62 10.24 5.62
N GLY A 47 5.45 9.40 6.24
CA GLY A 47 6.39 8.56 5.54
C GLY A 47 5.75 7.39 4.79
N PRO A 48 6.44 6.80 3.81
CA PRO A 48 6.03 5.56 3.16
C PRO A 48 5.96 4.38 4.13
N ILE A 49 5.38 3.27 3.66
CA ILE A 49 5.44 1.96 4.32
C ILE A 49 6.91 1.51 4.48
N PRO A 50 7.36 1.01 5.64
CA PRO A 50 8.69 0.43 5.77
C PRO A 50 8.92 -0.76 4.82
N ALA A 51 10.13 -0.91 4.29
CA ALA A 51 10.53 -2.11 3.55
C ALA A 51 11.08 -3.20 4.48
N GLY A 52 11.24 -4.43 3.95
CA GLY A 52 11.97 -5.49 4.65
C GLY A 52 11.17 -6.28 5.70
N PHE A 53 9.84 -6.16 5.72
CA PHE A 53 8.96 -6.97 6.58
C PHE A 53 8.19 -8.01 5.76
N ASP A 54 7.84 -9.12 6.41
CA ASP A 54 7.01 -10.20 5.85
C ASP A 54 5.52 -9.80 5.83
N TYR A 55 5.19 -8.80 5.00
CA TYR A 55 3.84 -8.29 4.92
C TYR A 55 2.88 -9.29 4.26
N ARG A 56 1.61 -9.20 4.66
CA ARG A 56 0.48 -9.91 4.07
C ARG A 56 -0.70 -8.98 3.90
N ILE A 57 -1.41 -9.16 2.78
CA ILE A 57 -2.66 -8.47 2.47
C ILE A 57 -3.79 -9.50 2.56
N PRO A 58 -4.71 -9.38 3.53
CA PRO A 58 -5.97 -10.14 3.54
C PRO A 58 -6.73 -9.91 2.24
N THR A 59 -7.37 -10.94 1.72
CA THR A 59 -8.10 -10.85 0.44
C THR A 59 -9.49 -10.23 0.58
N THR A 60 -9.96 -10.06 1.81
CA THR A 60 -11.24 -9.45 2.13
C THR A 60 -10.98 -8.09 2.78
N PRO A 61 -11.46 -6.98 2.20
CA PRO A 61 -11.35 -5.67 2.81
C PRO A 61 -12.43 -5.47 3.87
N TYR A 62 -12.32 -4.39 4.62
CA TYR A 62 -13.45 -3.81 5.36
C TYR A 62 -13.72 -2.39 4.87
N TRP A 63 -14.91 -1.88 5.17
CA TRP A 63 -15.29 -0.51 4.81
C TRP A 63 -14.82 0.49 5.87
N LEU A 64 -14.16 1.56 5.44
CA LEU A 64 -13.81 2.71 6.28
C LEU A 64 -14.66 3.93 5.90
N PRO A 65 -15.33 4.58 6.87
CA PRO A 65 -16.07 5.83 6.63
C PRO A 65 -15.20 7.09 6.75
N THR A 66 -13.89 6.95 6.95
CA THR A 66 -12.98 8.07 7.22
C THR A 66 -12.70 8.86 5.94
N ARG A 67 -13.04 10.16 5.95
CA ARG A 67 -12.79 11.07 4.82
C ARG A 67 -11.34 11.02 4.36
N GLY A 68 -11.13 10.87 3.05
CA GLY A 68 -9.79 10.73 2.43
C GLY A 68 -9.33 9.28 2.26
N ILE A 69 -9.93 8.33 2.97
CA ILE A 69 -9.73 6.88 2.80
C ILE A 69 -11.07 6.14 2.73
N GLU A 70 -12.15 6.86 2.43
CA GLU A 70 -13.51 6.34 2.43
C GLU A 70 -13.65 5.25 1.36
N GLY A 71 -14.07 4.06 1.79
CA GLY A 71 -14.22 2.91 0.91
C GLY A 71 -13.61 1.63 1.47
N PHE A 72 -13.29 0.71 0.57
CA PHE A 72 -12.61 -0.54 0.94
C PHE A 72 -11.17 -0.29 1.36
N PHE A 73 -10.79 -0.92 2.46
CA PHE A 73 -9.45 -0.88 3.00
C PHE A 73 -8.93 -2.30 3.20
N PHE A 74 -7.81 -2.62 2.57
CA PHE A 74 -7.12 -3.88 2.74
C PHE A 74 -5.99 -3.71 3.75
N HIS A 75 -6.26 -4.08 5.00
CA HIS A 75 -5.32 -3.90 6.10
C HIS A 75 -4.10 -4.81 5.99
N ILE A 76 -2.91 -4.22 5.92
CA ILE A 76 -1.66 -4.94 5.79
C ILE A 76 -1.22 -5.42 7.18
N THR A 77 -0.82 -6.68 7.26
CA THR A 77 -0.27 -7.32 8.47
C THR A 77 1.19 -7.71 8.24
N PRO A 78 2.05 -7.81 9.27
CA PRO A 78 1.76 -7.53 10.68
C PRO A 78 1.52 -6.03 10.92
N ASP A 79 0.65 -5.76 11.89
CA ASP A 79 0.40 -4.42 12.41
C ASP A 79 0.44 -4.50 13.95
N PRO A 80 1.36 -3.81 14.64
CA PRO A 80 2.35 -2.88 14.10
C PRO A 80 3.61 -3.56 13.54
N VAL A 81 4.39 -2.78 12.77
CA VAL A 81 5.80 -3.08 12.49
C VAL A 81 6.70 -2.16 13.31
N SER A 82 7.84 -2.69 13.79
CA SER A 82 8.80 -1.93 14.58
C SER A 82 10.24 -2.22 14.18
N SER A 83 11.11 -1.21 14.25
CA SER A 83 12.55 -1.33 14.05
C SER A 83 13.27 -0.26 14.87
N LEU A 84 14.33 -0.64 15.59
CA LEU A 84 15.23 0.29 16.30
C LEU A 84 14.52 1.34 17.20
N GLY A 85 13.36 1.00 17.77
CA GLY A 85 12.58 1.87 18.65
C GLY A 85 11.47 2.67 17.94
N ASP A 86 11.45 2.66 16.61
CA ASP A 86 10.36 3.23 15.82
C ASP A 86 9.26 2.20 15.58
N THR A 87 8.03 2.68 15.47
CA THR A 87 6.83 1.86 15.24
C THR A 87 5.92 2.52 14.22
N ARG A 88 5.41 1.73 13.28
CA ARG A 88 4.38 2.10 12.30
C ARG A 88 3.21 1.14 12.41
N SER A 89 2.00 1.68 12.32
CA SER A 89 0.75 0.93 12.43
C SER A 89 -0.29 1.44 11.45
N GLU A 90 -1.42 0.74 11.36
CA GLU A 90 -2.60 1.08 10.57
C GLU A 90 -2.29 1.23 9.07
N LEU A 91 -1.44 0.33 8.57
CA LEU A 91 -1.02 0.29 7.17
C LEU A 91 -2.03 -0.50 6.34
N GLY A 92 -2.28 -0.07 5.11
CA GLY A 92 -3.19 -0.80 4.23
C GLY A 92 -3.11 -0.36 2.77
N ILE A 93 -3.98 -0.94 1.96
CA ILE A 93 -4.18 -0.59 0.56
C ILE A 93 -5.57 -0.01 0.38
N HIS A 94 -5.65 1.19 -0.21
CA HIS A 94 -6.91 1.87 -0.53
C HIS A 94 -6.79 2.75 -1.78
N PHE A 95 -7.91 3.33 -2.21
CA PHE A 95 -7.95 4.29 -3.31
C PHE A 95 -7.52 5.70 -2.87
N ASP A 96 -6.87 6.45 -3.76
CA ASP A 96 -6.54 7.87 -3.56
C ASP A 96 -7.82 8.73 -3.65
N ALA A 97 -8.50 8.93 -2.52
CA ALA A 97 -9.74 9.71 -2.47
C ALA A 97 -9.48 11.23 -2.33
N ASN A 98 -8.71 11.81 -3.26
CA ASN A 98 -8.42 13.24 -3.42
C ASN A 98 -7.50 13.87 -2.36
N ALA A 99 -6.63 13.10 -1.72
CA ALA A 99 -5.55 13.60 -0.87
C ALA A 99 -4.24 12.97 -1.34
N PRO A 100 -3.42 13.68 -2.15
CA PRO A 100 -2.29 13.05 -2.83
C PRO A 100 -1.28 12.49 -1.83
N GLY A 101 -1.01 11.19 -1.94
CA GLY A 101 -0.09 10.46 -1.08
C GLY A 101 -0.79 9.73 0.06
N SER A 102 -0.02 9.35 1.09
CA SER A 102 -0.55 8.64 2.26
C SER A 102 0.33 8.80 3.49
N ALA A 103 -0.23 8.55 4.66
CA ALA A 103 0.53 8.40 5.90
C ALA A 103 1.15 6.99 6.06
N GLY A 104 1.57 6.36 4.97
CA GLY A 104 2.20 5.03 4.94
C GLY A 104 1.38 3.94 4.27
N CYS A 105 0.11 4.15 3.97
CA CYS A 105 -0.65 3.21 3.15
C CYS A 105 -0.09 3.11 1.72
N ILE A 106 -0.38 2.02 1.03
CA ILE A 106 -0.18 1.92 -0.42
C ILE A 106 -1.47 2.41 -1.08
N VAL A 107 -1.38 3.48 -1.86
CA VAL A 107 -2.55 4.12 -2.43
C VAL A 107 -2.52 4.00 -3.94
N LEU A 108 -3.60 3.49 -4.53
CA LEU A 108 -3.74 3.36 -5.98
C LEU A 108 -4.29 4.66 -6.56
N LYS A 109 -3.59 5.19 -7.56
CA LYS A 109 -3.88 6.51 -8.16
C LYS A 109 -5.18 6.52 -8.98
N ASN A 110 -5.44 5.44 -9.73
CA ASN A 110 -6.49 5.41 -10.72
C ASN A 110 -7.68 4.58 -10.23
N PHE A 111 -8.89 5.12 -10.31
CA PHE A 111 -10.10 4.42 -9.86
C PHE A 111 -10.34 3.10 -10.61
N SER A 112 -10.08 3.07 -11.93
CA SER A 112 -10.17 1.84 -12.72
C SER A 112 -9.16 0.77 -12.29
N GLY A 113 -7.95 1.19 -11.90
CA GLY A 113 -6.93 0.31 -11.33
C GLY A 113 -7.36 -0.22 -9.96
N TRP A 114 -7.91 0.64 -9.13
CA TRP A 114 -8.46 0.27 -7.82
C TRP A 114 -9.61 -0.74 -7.93
N GLN A 115 -10.60 -0.47 -8.79
CA GLN A 115 -11.71 -1.40 -9.02
C GLN A 115 -11.20 -2.77 -9.50
N ARG A 116 -10.28 -2.78 -10.46
CA ARG A 116 -9.65 -4.02 -10.93
C ARG A 116 -8.89 -4.74 -9.82
N PHE A 117 -8.19 -4.02 -8.93
CA PHE A 117 -7.53 -4.62 -7.78
C PHE A 117 -8.55 -5.28 -6.84
N CYS A 118 -9.64 -4.60 -6.50
CA CYS A 118 -10.73 -5.13 -5.68
C CYS A 118 -11.34 -6.40 -6.30
N ASP A 119 -11.66 -6.38 -7.59
CA ASP A 119 -12.22 -7.54 -8.31
C ASP A 119 -11.27 -8.75 -8.25
N ARG A 120 -9.95 -8.51 -8.37
CA ARG A 120 -8.95 -9.58 -8.26
C ARG A 120 -8.82 -10.11 -6.84
N MET A 121 -8.81 -9.25 -5.84
CA MET A 121 -8.77 -9.68 -4.44
C MET A 121 -10.02 -10.49 -4.07
N GLU A 122 -11.20 -10.10 -4.55
CA GLU A 122 -12.44 -10.85 -4.37
C GLU A 122 -12.38 -12.23 -5.06
N ALA A 123 -11.90 -12.29 -6.30
CA ALA A 123 -11.74 -13.56 -7.02
C ALA A 123 -10.75 -14.51 -6.29
N ILE A 124 -9.65 -13.97 -5.76
CA ILE A 124 -8.69 -14.71 -4.94
C ILE A 124 -9.36 -15.20 -3.65
N ALA A 125 -10.16 -14.37 -2.98
CA ALA A 125 -10.90 -14.76 -1.78
C ALA A 125 -11.88 -15.92 -2.07
N LYS A 126 -12.60 -15.86 -3.21
CA LYS A 126 -13.53 -16.91 -3.67
C LYS A 126 -12.82 -18.24 -3.96
N SER A 127 -11.52 -18.21 -4.29
CA SER A 127 -10.70 -19.43 -4.44
C SER A 127 -10.25 -20.07 -3.11
N GLY A 128 -10.61 -19.47 -1.98
CA GLY A 128 -10.28 -19.97 -0.63
C GLY A 128 -8.98 -19.41 -0.05
N ILE A 129 -8.21 -18.63 -0.82
CA ILE A 129 -7.02 -17.93 -0.33
C ILE A 129 -7.46 -16.77 0.56
N LYS A 130 -6.93 -16.69 1.78
CA LYS A 130 -7.32 -15.66 2.78
C LYS A 130 -6.40 -14.45 2.82
N SER A 131 -5.15 -14.62 2.41
CA SER A 131 -4.17 -13.54 2.35
C SER A 131 -3.08 -13.86 1.33
N ILE A 132 -2.52 -12.82 0.74
CA ILE A 132 -1.39 -12.88 -0.19
C ILE A 132 -0.16 -12.19 0.42
N PRO A 133 1.07 -12.67 0.17
CA PRO A 133 2.27 -11.98 0.60
C PRO A 133 2.45 -10.65 -0.14
N LEU A 134 3.03 -9.67 0.54
CA LEU A 134 3.41 -8.36 -0.01
C LEU A 134 4.91 -8.15 0.22
N SER A 135 5.62 -7.81 -0.85
CA SER A 135 7.01 -7.37 -0.79
C SER A 135 7.09 -5.88 -1.14
N VAL A 136 7.74 -5.11 -0.28
CA VAL A 136 7.96 -3.66 -0.44
C VAL A 136 9.44 -3.43 -0.75
N ASN A 137 9.72 -2.80 -1.89
CA ASN A 137 11.09 -2.56 -2.34
C ASN A 137 11.28 -1.11 -2.82
N TYR A 138 12.34 -0.50 -2.32
CA TYR A 138 12.84 0.80 -2.74
C TYR A 138 14.15 0.60 -3.53
N HIS A 139 14.29 1.26 -4.68
CA HIS A 139 15.39 1.04 -5.63
C HIS A 139 16.02 2.37 -6.02
#